data_AF-A0A7C4HC32-F1
#
_entry.id   AF-A0A7C4HC32-F1
#
_cell.length_a   1.000
_cell.length_b   1.000
_cell.length_c   1.000
_cell.angle_alpha   90.00
_cell.angle_beta   90.00
_cell.angle_gamma   90.00
#
_symmetry.space_group_name_H-M   'P 1'
#
loop_
_entity.id
_entity.type
_entity.pdbx_description
1 polymer ?
#
loop_
_entity_poly.entity_id
_entity_poly.type
_entity_poly.pdbx_seq_one_letter_code
_entity_poly.pdbx_strand_id
1 'polypeptide(L)'
;MDQNTLSEWLKQRVIPSTVYLSKDDYTRALAQGFRLAILRAGVIVDFDRARKRDFGQRWSDYTRGELGEIGFKHFLEERFGKKVRLEKRIEARPEDFYARDVSAVEEEGSWREPHLKLSIKSTKLGGEWLDLPGAQLERSDAFVLVKAGLTLDHIASFLKDWGLLEKLFRYVQTLGEPGFEEEEIKKIFERIPALGDVPVYICGFAYKADFEQNNFELRPRRKREKILNEVVRGIGSLSSIDGEFEVLGIPAMTKDHRIASSGYLKWKLEDWKELINKL
;
A
#
# COMPACT_ATOMS: atom_id res chain seq x y z
N MET A 1 -18.57 19.03 4.89
CA MET A 1 -17.40 19.90 4.61
C MET A 1 -17.87 20.91 3.58
N ASP A 2 -17.76 22.21 3.85
CA ASP A 2 -18.10 23.22 2.83
C ASP A 2 -17.05 23.27 1.70
N GLN A 3 -17.37 23.96 0.60
CA GLN A 3 -16.52 23.98 -0.60
C GLN A 3 -15.15 24.64 -0.36
N ASN A 4 -15.09 25.67 0.50
CA ASN A 4 -13.84 26.36 0.81
C ASN A 4 -12.90 25.46 1.63
N THR A 5 -13.45 24.78 2.64
CA THR A 5 -12.73 23.82 3.48
C THR A 5 -12.21 22.64 2.65
N LEU A 6 -13.01 22.14 1.69
CA LEU A 6 -12.57 21.06 0.79
C LEU A 6 -11.43 21.51 -0.13
N SER A 7 -11.54 22.70 -0.73
CA SER A 7 -10.49 23.26 -1.60
C SER A 7 -9.18 23.46 -0.83
N GLU A 8 -9.23 23.99 0.39
CA GLU A 8 -8.06 24.14 1.23
C GLU A 8 -7.43 22.80 1.59
N TRP A 9 -8.24 21.81 1.98
CA TRP A 9 -7.76 20.45 2.26
C TRP A 9 -7.07 19.82 1.04
N LEU A 10 -7.64 19.95 -0.16
CA LEU A 10 -7.01 19.44 -1.38
C LEU A 10 -5.67 20.11 -1.65
N LYS A 11 -5.60 21.44 -1.55
CA LYS A 11 -4.40 22.24 -1.84
C LYS A 11 -3.29 22.02 -0.82
N GLN A 12 -3.62 21.86 0.45
CA GLN A 12 -2.62 21.77 1.52
C GLN A 12 -2.19 20.33 1.82
N ARG A 13 -3.06 19.35 1.57
CA ARG A 13 -2.82 17.96 2.02
C ARG A 13 -2.79 16.96 0.88
N VAL A 14 -3.76 16.99 -0.04
CA VAL A 14 -3.86 15.92 -1.05
C VAL A 14 -2.86 16.13 -2.18
N ILE A 15 -2.90 17.30 -2.82
CA ILE A 15 -2.08 17.59 -4.00
C ILE A 15 -0.58 17.54 -3.67
N PRO A 16 -0.09 18.20 -2.59
CA PRO A 16 1.35 18.20 -2.30
C PRO A 16 1.91 16.81 -1.99
N SER A 17 1.08 15.94 -1.41
CA SER A 17 1.46 14.59 -1.01
C SER A 17 1.04 13.50 -2.00
N THR A 18 0.64 13.87 -3.21
CA THR A 18 0.37 12.91 -4.29
C THR A 18 1.44 13.02 -5.37
N VAL A 19 1.94 11.87 -5.81
CA VAL A 19 2.79 11.73 -7.01
C VAL A 19 2.07 10.87 -8.05
N TYR A 20 2.43 11.03 -9.31
CA TYR A 20 1.86 10.25 -10.42
C TYR A 20 2.94 9.36 -10.99
N LEU A 21 2.73 8.05 -10.88
CA LEU A 21 3.66 7.06 -11.41
C LEU A 21 3.32 6.72 -12.85
N SER A 22 4.35 6.69 -13.69
CA SER A 22 4.21 6.44 -15.12
C SER A 22 3.83 4.99 -15.42
N LYS A 23 3.48 4.70 -16.68
CA LYS A 23 3.33 3.33 -17.18
C LYS A 23 4.60 2.49 -16.97
N ASP A 24 5.78 3.09 -17.07
CA ASP A 24 7.05 2.39 -16.85
C ASP A 24 7.22 2.00 -15.39
N ASP A 25 6.87 2.89 -14.46
CA ASP A 25 6.91 2.62 -13.02
C ASP A 25 5.92 1.52 -12.64
N TYR A 26 4.72 1.57 -13.20
CA TYR A 26 3.75 0.50 -13.07
C TYR A 26 4.29 -0.82 -13.62
N THR A 27 4.90 -0.83 -14.80
CA THR A 27 5.46 -2.04 -15.41
C THR A 27 6.57 -2.64 -14.55
N ARG A 28 7.46 -1.81 -13.99
CA ARG A 28 8.50 -2.24 -13.04
C ARG A 28 7.90 -2.86 -11.78
N ALA A 29 6.89 -2.21 -11.20
CA ALA A 29 6.18 -2.73 -10.02
C ALA A 29 5.43 -4.03 -10.33
N LEU A 30 4.82 -4.14 -11.51
CA LEU A 30 4.10 -5.33 -11.95
C LEU A 30 5.05 -6.53 -12.13
N ALA A 31 6.18 -6.32 -12.82
CA ALA A 31 7.18 -7.36 -13.05
C ALA A 31 7.81 -7.84 -11.73
N GLN A 32 8.14 -6.91 -10.83
CA GLN A 32 8.67 -7.26 -9.52
C GLN A 32 7.62 -7.96 -8.64
N GLY A 33 6.37 -7.49 -8.67
CA GLY A 33 5.26 -8.16 -7.98
C GLY A 33 5.03 -9.59 -8.48
N PHE A 34 5.15 -9.82 -9.79
CA PHE A 34 5.06 -11.15 -10.39
C PHE A 34 6.20 -12.06 -9.88
N ARG A 35 7.43 -11.53 -9.94
CA ARG A 35 8.64 -12.21 -9.47
C ARG A 35 8.49 -12.64 -8.00
N LEU A 36 7.99 -11.75 -7.13
CA LEU A 36 7.72 -12.07 -5.73
C LEU A 36 6.58 -13.09 -5.56
N ALA A 37 5.49 -12.95 -6.32
CA ALA A 37 4.35 -13.86 -6.27
C ALA A 37 4.73 -15.30 -6.63
N ILE A 38 5.65 -15.48 -7.57
CA ILE A 38 6.20 -16.79 -7.96
C ILE A 38 7.21 -17.29 -6.93
N LEU A 39 8.27 -16.52 -6.68
CA LEU A 39 9.43 -17.02 -5.93
C LEU A 39 9.16 -17.17 -4.42
N ARG A 40 8.23 -16.38 -3.85
CA ARG A 40 7.85 -16.51 -2.42
C ARG A 40 6.71 -17.50 -2.17
N ALA A 41 6.05 -18.02 -3.22
CA ALA A 41 4.96 -18.99 -3.06
C ALA A 41 5.39 -20.26 -2.31
N GLY A 42 6.66 -20.67 -2.46
CA GLY A 42 7.23 -21.85 -1.82
C GLY A 42 7.70 -21.64 -0.37
N VAL A 43 7.87 -20.40 0.09
CA VAL A 43 8.40 -20.07 1.43
C VAL A 43 7.27 -19.82 2.46
N ILE A 44 6.08 -19.40 2.00
CA ILE A 44 4.92 -19.02 2.85
C ILE A 44 4.10 -20.25 3.29
N VAL A 45 4.57 -21.48 3.07
CA VAL A 45 3.82 -22.69 3.44
C VAL A 45 3.74 -22.87 4.97
N ASP A 46 4.62 -22.21 5.75
CA ASP A 46 4.75 -22.48 7.20
C ASP A 46 4.19 -21.41 8.16
N PHE A 47 3.80 -20.20 7.70
CA PHE A 47 3.51 -19.10 8.65
C PHE A 47 2.05 -18.67 8.83
N ASP A 48 1.08 -19.07 7.98
CA ASP A 48 -0.32 -18.70 8.24
C ASP A 48 -1.35 -19.64 7.57
N ARG A 49 -1.95 -20.53 8.36
CA ARG A 49 -2.94 -21.53 7.89
C ARG A 49 -4.34 -20.95 7.63
N ALA A 50 -4.58 -19.64 7.84
CA ALA A 50 -5.95 -19.12 7.91
C ALA A 50 -6.55 -18.62 6.57
N ARG A 51 -5.75 -18.12 5.60
CA ARG A 51 -6.24 -17.75 4.24
C ARG A 51 -5.16 -17.91 3.18
N LYS A 52 -5.25 -18.96 2.35
CA LYS A 52 -4.42 -19.09 1.14
C LYS A 52 -4.93 -18.12 0.09
N ARG A 53 -4.21 -17.02 -0.16
CA ARG A 53 -4.48 -16.10 -1.28
C ARG A 53 -4.08 -16.77 -2.59
N ASP A 54 -4.90 -16.66 -3.63
CA ASP A 54 -4.54 -17.14 -4.96
C ASP A 54 -3.39 -16.32 -5.58
N PHE A 55 -2.84 -16.82 -6.68
CA PHE A 55 -1.71 -16.17 -7.35
C PHE A 55 -2.03 -14.75 -7.82
N GLY A 56 -3.20 -14.54 -8.44
CA GLY A 56 -3.59 -13.23 -8.97
C GLY A 56 -3.74 -12.19 -7.86
N GLN A 57 -4.34 -12.57 -6.74
CA GLN A 57 -4.44 -11.71 -5.56
C GLN A 57 -3.05 -11.38 -4.99
N ARG A 58 -2.16 -12.37 -4.84
CA ARG A 58 -0.80 -12.13 -4.34
C ARG A 58 -0.01 -11.21 -5.27
N TRP A 59 -0.10 -11.42 -6.58
CA TRP A 59 0.54 -10.57 -7.57
C TRP A 59 0.05 -9.13 -7.47
N SER A 60 -1.27 -8.92 -7.44
CA SER A 60 -1.86 -7.58 -7.27
C SER A 60 -1.41 -6.90 -5.97
N ASP A 61 -1.39 -7.63 -4.86
CA ASP A 61 -0.95 -7.09 -3.56
C ASP A 61 0.54 -6.71 -3.57
N TYR A 62 1.42 -7.55 -4.13
CA TYR A 62 2.85 -7.22 -4.24
C TYR A 62 3.08 -6.03 -5.18
N THR A 63 2.40 -5.97 -6.32
CA THR A 63 2.48 -4.82 -7.22
C THR A 63 2.05 -3.53 -6.52
N ARG A 64 1.00 -3.56 -5.68
CA ARG A 64 0.59 -2.41 -4.87
C ARG A 64 1.65 -2.01 -3.84
N GLY A 65 2.31 -2.98 -3.21
CA GLY A 65 3.44 -2.76 -2.30
C GLY A 65 4.54 -1.97 -3.01
N GLU A 66 5.03 -2.50 -4.12
CA GLU A 66 6.09 -1.91 -4.94
C GLU A 66 5.75 -0.51 -5.46
N LEU A 67 4.51 -0.28 -5.88
CA LEU A 67 4.05 1.05 -6.28
C LEU A 67 4.12 2.06 -5.14
N GLY A 68 3.84 1.65 -3.90
CA GLY A 68 3.94 2.55 -2.76
C GLY A 68 5.39 2.92 -2.43
N GLU A 69 6.32 1.97 -2.56
CA GLU A 69 7.75 2.26 -2.38
C GLU A 69 8.29 3.18 -3.48
N ILE A 70 7.97 2.89 -4.75
CA ILE A 70 8.33 3.76 -5.88
C ILE A 70 7.71 5.15 -5.70
N GLY A 71 6.43 5.22 -5.34
CA GLY A 71 5.74 6.49 -5.09
C GLY A 71 6.37 7.29 -3.96
N PHE A 72 6.76 6.64 -2.86
CA PHE A 72 7.45 7.34 -1.77
C PHE A 72 8.84 7.84 -2.20
N LYS A 73 9.58 7.06 -2.99
CA LYS A 73 10.85 7.50 -3.58
C LYS A 73 10.66 8.76 -4.45
N HIS A 74 9.68 8.75 -5.35
CA HIS A 74 9.34 9.91 -6.18
C HIS A 74 8.93 11.11 -5.32
N PHE A 75 8.14 10.89 -4.27
CA PHE A 75 7.75 11.95 -3.35
C PHE A 75 8.96 12.62 -2.68
N LEU A 76 9.91 11.84 -2.18
CA LEU A 76 11.14 12.38 -1.57
C LEU A 76 11.97 13.18 -2.57
N GLU A 77 12.15 12.66 -3.79
CA GLU A 77 12.93 13.31 -4.83
C GLU A 77 12.26 14.59 -5.35
N GLU A 78 10.99 14.51 -5.74
CA GLU A 78 10.27 15.63 -6.34
C GLU A 78 9.91 16.75 -5.35
N ARG A 79 9.70 16.43 -4.06
CA ARG A 79 9.25 17.43 -3.07
C ARG A 79 10.39 17.92 -2.18
N PHE A 80 11.45 17.14 -1.99
CA PHE A 80 12.55 17.46 -1.08
C PHE A 80 13.93 17.34 -1.72
N GLY A 81 14.04 16.96 -3.00
CA GLY A 81 15.32 16.73 -3.66
C GLY A 81 16.12 15.57 -3.07
N LYS A 82 15.49 14.72 -2.24
CA LYS A 82 16.17 13.66 -1.50
C LYS A 82 16.09 12.35 -2.28
N LYS A 83 17.22 11.89 -2.81
CA LYS A 83 17.28 10.59 -3.50
C LYS A 83 17.50 9.46 -2.50
N VAL A 84 16.74 8.38 -2.70
CA VAL A 84 16.84 7.15 -1.91
C VAL A 84 16.99 5.92 -2.81
N ARG A 85 17.64 4.89 -2.29
CA ARG A 85 17.65 3.53 -2.86
C ARG A 85 16.71 2.65 -2.05
N LEU A 86 15.92 1.87 -2.77
CA LEU A 86 15.02 0.87 -2.20
C LEU A 86 15.74 -0.48 -2.18
N GLU A 87 15.60 -1.24 -1.09
CA GLU A 87 16.19 -2.58 -1.00
C GLU A 87 15.26 -3.63 -1.59
N LYS A 88 15.73 -4.47 -2.52
CA LYS A 88 14.92 -5.56 -3.09
C LYS A 88 15.64 -6.89 -2.92
N ARG A 89 15.24 -7.71 -1.94
CA ARG A 89 15.79 -9.06 -1.73
C ARG A 89 14.77 -10.18 -1.96
N ILE A 90 15.22 -11.19 -2.69
CA ILE A 90 14.49 -12.40 -3.06
C ILE A 90 14.97 -13.62 -2.29
N GLU A 91 16.26 -13.63 -1.96
CA GLU A 91 16.91 -14.67 -1.17
C GLU A 91 17.20 -14.11 0.21
N ALA A 92 16.29 -14.40 1.12
CA ALA A 92 16.49 -14.19 2.53
C ALA A 92 15.97 -15.45 3.22
N ARG A 93 16.74 -16.03 4.14
CA ARG A 93 16.16 -16.93 5.14
C ARG A 93 15.03 -16.18 5.84
N PRO A 94 14.05 -16.82 6.49
CA PRO A 94 13.03 -16.12 7.30
C PRO A 94 13.65 -15.06 8.22
N GLU A 95 14.86 -15.30 8.71
CA GLU A 95 15.68 -14.39 9.53
C GLU A 95 16.54 -13.37 8.75
N ASP A 96 16.43 -13.24 7.44
CA ASP A 96 17.13 -12.23 6.62
C ASP A 96 16.12 -11.27 5.94
N PHE A 97 14.82 -11.45 6.17
CA PHE A 97 13.75 -10.57 5.66
C PHE A 97 13.73 -9.19 6.34
N TYR A 98 14.77 -8.86 7.12
CA TYR A 98 14.87 -7.67 7.96
C TYR A 98 15.28 -6.40 7.20
N ALA A 99 14.94 -6.32 5.90
CA ALA A 99 15.26 -5.19 5.05
C ALA A 99 14.40 -3.97 5.41
N ARG A 100 15.04 -2.81 5.37
CA ARG A 100 14.38 -1.50 5.42
C ARG A 100 13.90 -1.20 4.01
N ASP A 101 12.70 -0.63 3.85
CA ASP A 101 12.20 -0.30 2.51
C ASP A 101 13.09 0.77 1.84
N VAL A 102 13.80 1.58 2.65
CA VAL A 102 14.89 2.48 2.24
C VAL A 102 16.24 1.94 2.72
N SER A 103 17.13 1.56 1.79
CA SER A 103 18.47 1.02 2.09
C SER A 103 19.58 2.05 2.10
N ALA A 104 19.47 3.10 1.27
CA ALA A 104 20.47 4.14 1.22
C ALA A 104 19.87 5.49 0.85
N VAL A 105 20.56 6.54 1.26
CA VAL A 105 20.16 7.93 1.09
C VAL A 105 21.34 8.68 0.50
N GLU A 106 21.08 9.54 -0.49
CA GLU A 106 22.12 10.40 -1.06
C GLU A 106 22.35 11.60 -0.14
N GLU A 107 23.63 11.89 0.14
CA GLU A 107 24.10 13.04 0.90
C GLU A 107 25.44 13.51 0.35
N GLU A 108 25.50 14.78 -0.07
CA GLU A 108 26.70 15.41 -0.64
C GLU A 108 27.36 14.62 -1.80
N GLY A 109 26.54 13.94 -2.61
CA GLY A 109 27.00 13.12 -3.74
C GLY A 109 27.50 11.72 -3.35
N SER A 110 27.42 11.34 -2.08
CA SER A 110 27.73 10.01 -1.57
C SER A 110 26.48 9.28 -1.10
N TRP A 111 26.51 7.94 -1.08
CA TRP A 111 25.42 7.11 -0.57
C TRP A 111 25.77 6.64 0.83
N ARG A 112 24.87 6.88 1.80
CA ARG A 112 24.98 6.35 3.15
C ARG A 112 23.74 5.55 3.55
N GLU A 113 23.87 4.73 4.59
CA GLU A 113 22.72 4.09 5.20
C GLU A 113 21.86 5.13 5.96
N PRO A 114 20.54 4.89 6.06
CA PRO A 114 19.69 5.79 6.83
C PRO A 114 19.91 5.61 8.34
N HIS A 115 19.83 6.71 9.09
CA HIS A 115 19.91 6.69 10.56
C HIS A 115 18.65 6.08 11.21
N LEU A 116 17.58 5.93 10.42
CA LEU A 116 16.29 5.40 10.84
C LEU A 116 15.85 4.23 9.95
N LYS A 117 15.18 3.23 10.55
CA LYS A 117 14.50 2.14 9.85
C LYS A 117 13.10 2.57 9.46
N LEU A 118 12.86 2.76 8.16
CA LEU A 118 11.57 3.13 7.62
C LEU A 118 10.86 1.92 7.00
N SER A 119 9.56 1.76 7.29
CA SER A 119 8.69 0.86 6.53
C SER A 119 7.55 1.62 5.84
N ILE A 120 7.25 1.24 4.60
CA ILE A 120 6.24 1.81 3.73
C ILE A 120 5.10 0.80 3.61
N LYS A 121 3.89 1.20 4.03
CA LYS A 121 2.69 0.37 3.99
C LYS A 121 1.74 0.89 2.94
N SER A 122 1.53 0.08 1.91
CA SER A 122 0.65 0.41 0.79
C SER A 122 -0.75 -0.16 0.99
N THR A 123 -1.78 0.65 0.76
CA THR A 123 -3.18 0.25 0.79
C THR A 123 -3.97 0.81 -0.41
N LYS A 124 -5.24 0.44 -0.52
CA LYS A 124 -6.17 0.96 -1.54
C LYS A 124 -6.58 2.39 -1.19
N LEU A 125 -7.11 3.16 -2.15
CA LEU A 125 -7.57 4.54 -1.90
C LEU A 125 -8.58 4.66 -0.75
N GLY A 126 -9.47 3.68 -0.59
CA GLY A 126 -10.44 3.62 0.51
C GLY A 126 -9.88 3.10 1.85
N GLY A 127 -8.62 2.68 1.92
CA GLY A 127 -8.02 2.20 3.17
C GLY A 127 -7.76 3.36 4.12
N GLU A 128 -8.24 3.27 5.36
CA GLU A 128 -8.15 4.37 6.34
C GLU A 128 -7.02 4.20 7.35
N TRP A 129 -6.48 2.99 7.47
CA TRP A 129 -5.60 2.60 8.56
C TRP A 129 -4.21 2.25 8.05
N LEU A 130 -3.21 2.77 8.74
CA LEU A 130 -1.90 2.16 8.85
C LEU A 130 -2.03 1.01 9.84
N ASP A 131 -1.96 -0.22 9.36
CA ASP A 131 -2.07 -1.44 10.15
C ASP A 131 -0.71 -2.16 10.25
N LEU A 132 -0.27 -2.40 11.49
CA LEU A 132 0.97 -3.07 11.83
C LEU A 132 0.68 -4.26 12.76
N PRO A 133 0.71 -5.51 12.25
CA PRO A 133 0.73 -6.71 13.10
C PRO A 133 1.91 -6.67 14.08
N GLY A 134 1.76 -7.19 15.30
CA GLY A 134 2.69 -6.97 16.41
C GLY A 134 4.16 -7.26 16.10
N ALA A 135 4.45 -8.35 15.39
CA ALA A 135 5.82 -8.70 14.99
C ALA A 135 6.50 -7.70 14.00
N GLN A 136 5.73 -6.80 13.38
CA GLN A 136 6.24 -5.79 12.43
C GLN A 136 6.69 -4.50 13.13
N LEU A 137 6.13 -4.17 14.30
CA LEU A 137 6.44 -2.92 15.01
C LEU A 137 7.91 -2.87 15.46
N GLU A 138 8.48 -4.02 15.85
CA GLU A 138 9.86 -4.11 16.34
C GLU A 138 10.92 -3.93 15.25
N ARG A 139 10.51 -3.84 13.98
CA ARG A 139 11.43 -3.88 12.83
C ARG A 139 11.72 -2.50 12.23
N SER A 140 10.96 -1.48 12.60
CA SER A 140 11.09 -0.13 12.04
C SER A 140 10.80 0.92 13.09
N ASP A 141 11.48 2.06 12.98
CA ASP A 141 11.31 3.19 13.90
C ASP A 141 10.23 4.16 13.39
N ALA A 142 9.95 4.15 12.08
CA ALA A 142 8.86 4.90 11.48
C ALA A 142 8.15 4.12 10.36
N PHE A 143 6.89 4.47 10.17
CA PHE A 143 5.97 3.78 9.26
C PHE A 143 5.21 4.79 8.42
N VAL A 144 5.32 4.69 7.10
CA VAL A 144 4.61 5.55 6.14
C VAL A 144 3.37 4.83 5.63
N LEU A 145 2.23 5.51 5.60
CA LEU A 145 1.05 5.01 4.91
C LEU A 145 0.97 5.61 3.51
N VAL A 146 0.83 4.74 2.51
CA VAL A 146 0.70 5.10 1.11
C VAL A 146 -0.58 4.49 0.53
N LYS A 147 -1.31 5.27 -0.26
CA LYS A 147 -2.49 4.79 -0.99
C LYS A 147 -2.22 4.82 -2.49
N ALA A 148 -2.20 3.65 -3.11
CA ALA A 148 -2.02 3.54 -4.56
C ALA A 148 -3.39 3.47 -5.26
N GLY A 149 -3.59 4.35 -6.24
CA GLY A 149 -4.81 4.47 -7.05
C GLY A 149 -4.91 3.42 -8.16
N LEU A 150 -4.87 2.15 -7.80
CA LEU A 150 -5.12 1.06 -8.74
C LEU A 150 -6.62 0.79 -8.89
N THR A 151 -7.06 0.60 -10.13
CA THR A 151 -8.37 0.00 -10.43
C THR A 151 -8.36 -1.49 -10.05
N LEU A 152 -9.54 -2.09 -9.91
CA LEU A 152 -9.64 -3.54 -9.70
C LEU A 152 -9.13 -4.32 -10.93
N ASP A 153 -9.25 -3.72 -12.10
CA ASP A 153 -8.91 -4.30 -13.40
C ASP A 153 -7.48 -3.99 -13.86
N HIS A 154 -6.61 -3.45 -13.00
CA HIS A 154 -5.29 -2.93 -13.39
C HIS A 154 -4.42 -3.96 -14.16
N ILE A 155 -4.51 -5.25 -13.82
CA ILE A 155 -3.82 -6.32 -14.55
C ILE A 155 -4.44 -6.50 -15.94
N ALA A 156 -5.77 -6.52 -16.06
CA ALA A 156 -6.44 -6.62 -17.35
C ALA A 156 -6.12 -5.40 -18.25
N SER A 157 -6.10 -4.19 -17.69
CA SER A 157 -5.64 -2.98 -18.38
C SER A 157 -4.24 -3.13 -18.93
N PHE A 158 -3.31 -3.67 -18.13
CA PHE A 158 -1.94 -3.93 -18.59
C PHE A 158 -1.89 -4.98 -19.69
N LEU A 159 -2.59 -6.10 -19.54
CA LEU A 159 -2.60 -7.18 -20.54
C LEU A 159 -3.20 -6.71 -21.88
N LYS A 160 -4.22 -5.85 -21.84
CA LYS A 160 -4.78 -5.15 -23.01
C LYS A 160 -3.75 -4.22 -23.63
N ASP A 161 -3.17 -3.29 -22.86
CA ASP A 161 -2.20 -2.33 -23.36
C ASP A 161 -0.97 -3.00 -24.00
N TRP A 162 -0.59 -4.21 -23.56
CA TRP A 162 0.52 -5.00 -24.08
C TRP A 162 0.14 -6.00 -25.19
N GLY A 163 -1.10 -6.02 -25.66
CA GLY A 163 -1.53 -6.90 -26.76
C GLY A 163 -1.69 -8.38 -26.36
N LEU A 164 -1.65 -8.71 -25.07
CA LEU A 164 -1.66 -10.09 -24.58
C LEU A 164 -3.07 -10.69 -24.59
N LEU A 165 -4.09 -9.89 -24.31
CA LEU A 165 -5.47 -10.32 -24.39
C LEU A 165 -5.91 -10.58 -25.83
N GLU A 166 -5.47 -9.74 -26.77
CA GLU A 166 -5.71 -9.89 -28.21
C GLU A 166 -5.13 -11.21 -28.70
N LYS A 167 -3.91 -11.54 -28.27
CA LYS A 167 -3.28 -12.82 -28.59
C LYS A 167 -4.06 -14.01 -28.02
N LEU A 168 -4.53 -13.90 -26.77
CA LEU A 168 -5.35 -14.92 -26.13
C LEU A 168 -6.66 -15.14 -26.88
N PHE A 169 -7.42 -14.08 -27.16
CA PHE A 169 -8.74 -14.19 -27.80
C PHE A 169 -8.64 -14.69 -29.24
N ARG A 170 -7.63 -14.28 -29.99
CA ARG A 170 -7.35 -14.86 -31.32
C ARG A 170 -7.12 -16.37 -31.24
N TYR A 171 -6.37 -16.84 -30.25
CA TYR A 171 -6.17 -18.27 -30.06
C TYR A 171 -7.49 -18.98 -29.73
N VAL A 172 -8.29 -18.42 -28.83
CA VAL A 172 -9.62 -18.96 -28.47
C VAL A 172 -10.56 -19.05 -29.68
N GLN A 173 -10.54 -18.04 -30.57
CA GLN A 173 -11.28 -18.09 -31.85
C GLN A 173 -10.87 -19.29 -32.71
N THR A 174 -9.58 -19.66 -32.73
CA THR A 174 -9.13 -20.84 -33.49
C THR A 174 -9.66 -22.17 -32.92
N LEU A 175 -10.05 -22.19 -31.65
CA LEU A 175 -10.67 -23.35 -31.01
C LEU A 175 -12.18 -23.45 -31.30
N GLY A 176 -12.78 -22.43 -31.91
CA GLY A 176 -14.21 -22.39 -32.20
C GLY A 176 -15.09 -22.14 -30.97
N GLU A 177 -14.54 -21.55 -29.91
CA GLU A 177 -15.30 -21.23 -28.69
C GLU A 177 -16.32 -20.09 -28.99
N PRO A 178 -17.62 -20.30 -28.72
CA PRO A 178 -18.64 -19.27 -28.93
C PRO A 178 -18.47 -18.10 -27.95
N GLY A 179 -18.89 -16.89 -28.36
CA GLY A 179 -18.79 -15.69 -27.52
C GLY A 179 -17.45 -14.95 -27.59
N PHE A 180 -16.55 -15.39 -28.50
CA PHE A 180 -15.30 -14.71 -28.83
C PHE A 180 -15.29 -14.23 -30.29
N GLU A 181 -16.47 -13.95 -30.86
CA GLU A 181 -16.58 -13.27 -32.14
C GLU A 181 -16.02 -11.83 -32.05
N GLU A 182 -15.59 -11.26 -33.17
CA GLU A 182 -14.90 -9.95 -33.21
C GLU A 182 -15.67 -8.84 -32.49
N GLU A 183 -17.00 -8.83 -32.62
CA GLU A 183 -17.87 -7.85 -31.97
C GLU A 183 -17.92 -8.01 -30.44
N GLU A 184 -17.89 -9.24 -29.93
CA GLU A 184 -17.85 -9.50 -28.49
C GLU A 184 -16.49 -9.14 -27.90
N ILE A 185 -15.39 -9.47 -28.61
CA ILE A 185 -14.03 -9.07 -28.21
C ILE A 185 -13.93 -7.54 -28.11
N LYS A 186 -14.50 -6.82 -29.08
CA LYS A 186 -14.52 -5.35 -29.06
C LYS A 186 -15.25 -4.82 -27.82
N LYS A 187 -16.43 -5.37 -27.48
CA LYS A 187 -17.17 -5.00 -26.26
C LYS A 187 -16.37 -5.28 -24.99
N ILE A 188 -15.64 -6.40 -24.94
CA ILE A 188 -14.75 -6.73 -23.81
C ILE A 188 -13.67 -5.65 -23.69
N PHE A 189 -12.99 -5.30 -24.78
CA PHE A 189 -11.95 -4.26 -24.74
C PHE A 189 -12.47 -2.88 -24.40
N GLU A 190 -13.66 -2.49 -24.85
CA GLU A 190 -14.29 -1.21 -24.49
C GLU A 190 -14.58 -1.10 -22.99
N ARG A 191 -14.81 -2.22 -22.29
CA ARG A 191 -15.03 -2.26 -20.84
C ARG A 191 -13.76 -2.24 -20.01
N ILE A 192 -12.63 -2.69 -20.57
CA ILE A 192 -11.35 -2.68 -19.86
C ILE A 192 -10.76 -1.27 -19.92
N PRO A 193 -10.57 -0.59 -18.78
CA PRO A 193 -10.03 0.77 -18.77
C PRO A 193 -8.60 0.78 -19.31
N ALA A 194 -8.22 1.86 -19.98
CA ALA A 194 -6.85 2.07 -20.40
C ALA A 194 -5.93 2.17 -19.19
N LEU A 195 -4.69 1.68 -19.30
CA LEU A 195 -3.69 1.93 -18.28
C LEU A 195 -3.28 3.41 -18.35
N GLY A 196 -3.50 4.16 -17.29
CA GLY A 196 -3.05 5.54 -17.13
C GLY A 196 -1.96 5.66 -16.08
N ASP A 197 -1.54 6.90 -15.79
CA ASP A 197 -0.66 7.17 -14.67
C ASP A 197 -1.34 6.78 -13.35
N VAL A 198 -0.58 6.22 -12.43
CA VAL A 198 -1.09 5.74 -11.14
C VAL A 198 -0.87 6.82 -10.09
N PRO A 199 -1.92 7.45 -9.55
CA PRO A 199 -1.77 8.38 -8.45
C PRO A 199 -1.39 7.60 -7.18
N VAL A 200 -0.35 8.07 -6.50
CA VAL A 200 0.11 7.52 -5.24
C VAL A 200 0.08 8.61 -4.19
N TYR A 201 -0.84 8.49 -3.24
CA TYR A 201 -1.04 9.45 -2.15
C TYR A 201 -0.28 9.02 -0.90
N ILE A 202 0.73 9.80 -0.53
CA ILE A 202 1.52 9.63 0.69
C ILE A 202 0.74 10.27 1.85
N CYS A 203 0.06 9.44 2.65
CA CYS A 203 -0.93 9.92 3.61
C CYS A 203 -0.30 10.63 4.82
N GLY A 204 0.94 10.28 5.11
CA GLY A 204 1.65 10.64 6.33
C GLY A 204 2.42 9.46 6.89
N PHE A 205 3.02 9.67 8.05
CA PHE A 205 3.79 8.66 8.77
C PHE A 205 3.52 8.72 10.29
N ALA A 206 3.90 7.66 10.98
CA ALA A 206 3.95 7.59 12.44
C ALA A 206 5.28 7.00 12.88
N TYR A 207 5.86 7.53 13.95
CA TYR A 207 6.96 6.89 14.66
C TYR A 207 6.44 5.73 15.51
N LYS A 208 7.31 4.77 15.82
CA LYS A 208 6.99 3.66 16.72
C LYS A 208 6.41 4.16 18.06
N ALA A 209 6.97 5.22 18.62
CA ALA A 209 6.51 5.82 19.87
C ALA A 209 5.11 6.45 19.77
N ASP A 210 4.64 6.85 18.59
CA ASP A 210 3.31 7.46 18.45
C ASP A 210 2.18 6.46 18.78
N PHE A 211 2.44 5.15 18.65
CA PHE A 211 1.48 4.10 19.01
C PHE A 211 1.30 3.91 20.52
N GLU A 212 2.11 4.54 21.36
CA GLU A 212 1.95 4.50 22.82
C GLU A 212 0.86 5.47 23.31
N GLN A 213 0.40 6.38 22.45
CA GLN A 213 -0.63 7.38 22.79
C GLN A 213 -1.99 6.75 23.13
N ASN A 214 -2.34 5.62 22.52
CA ASN A 214 -3.59 4.87 22.76
C ASN A 214 -4.86 5.75 22.78
N ASN A 215 -4.96 6.71 21.86
CA ASN A 215 -6.00 7.74 21.85
C ASN A 215 -7.18 7.40 20.93
N PHE A 216 -7.63 6.14 20.95
CA PHE A 216 -8.73 5.68 20.11
C PHE A 216 -10.06 6.36 20.44
N GLU A 217 -10.74 6.83 19.39
CA GLU A 217 -12.14 7.21 19.48
C GLU A 217 -13.00 5.97 19.27
N LEU A 218 -13.73 5.59 20.32
CA LEU A 218 -14.61 4.44 20.33
C LEU A 218 -16.07 4.88 20.23
N ARG A 219 -16.82 4.20 19.38
CA ARG A 219 -18.26 4.37 19.26
C ARG A 219 -18.96 3.07 19.69
N PRO A 220 -19.87 3.11 20.68
CA PRO A 220 -20.67 1.94 21.02
C PRO A 220 -21.54 1.53 19.84
N ARG A 221 -21.45 0.25 19.46
CA ARG A 221 -22.27 -0.34 18.40
C ARG A 221 -22.95 -1.59 18.92
N ARG A 222 -24.27 -1.64 18.80
CA ARG A 222 -25.06 -2.82 19.15
C ARG A 222 -25.02 -3.81 17.99
N LYS A 223 -24.53 -5.02 18.23
CA LYS A 223 -24.51 -6.11 17.25
C LYS A 223 -25.13 -7.34 17.90
N ARG A 224 -26.35 -7.68 17.49
CA ARG A 224 -27.19 -8.68 18.17
C ARG A 224 -27.41 -8.29 19.64
N GLU A 225 -27.20 -9.22 20.57
CA GLU A 225 -27.37 -9.04 22.02
C GLU A 225 -26.15 -8.43 22.72
N LYS A 226 -25.04 -8.18 22.01
CA LYS A 226 -23.82 -7.61 22.57
C LYS A 226 -23.63 -6.14 22.19
N ILE A 227 -23.05 -5.37 23.09
CA ILE A 227 -22.49 -4.03 22.82
C ILE A 227 -21.00 -4.21 22.56
N LEU A 228 -20.56 -3.69 21.42
CA LEU A 228 -19.19 -3.72 20.93
C LEU A 228 -18.66 -2.29 20.84
N ASN A 229 -17.36 -2.10 21.08
CA ASN A 229 -16.68 -0.85 20.77
C ASN A 229 -16.21 -0.82 19.30
N GLU A 230 -16.76 0.07 18.49
CA GLU A 230 -16.26 0.33 17.14
C GLU A 230 -15.15 1.38 17.20
N VAL A 231 -13.95 1.05 16.75
CA VAL A 231 -12.83 1.99 16.60
C VAL A 231 -13.05 2.82 15.35
N VAL A 232 -13.32 4.11 15.53
CA VAL A 232 -13.66 5.04 14.43
C VAL A 232 -12.42 5.75 13.90
N ARG A 233 -11.54 6.20 14.80
CA ARG A 233 -10.27 6.88 14.48
C ARG A 233 -9.33 6.82 15.69
N GLY A 234 -8.09 7.28 15.51
CA GLY A 234 -7.07 7.30 16.56
C GLY A 234 -5.77 6.63 16.14
N ILE A 235 -4.86 6.53 17.09
CA ILE A 235 -3.59 5.81 16.99
C ILE A 235 -3.31 5.08 18.30
N GLY A 236 -2.85 3.83 18.22
CA GLY A 236 -2.56 3.05 19.42
C GLY A 236 -2.40 1.56 19.22
N SER A 237 -2.38 0.86 20.34
CA SER A 237 -2.46 -0.59 20.43
C SER A 237 -3.89 -1.07 20.60
N LEU A 238 -4.34 -2.01 19.76
CA LEU A 238 -5.65 -2.64 19.96
C LEU A 238 -5.72 -3.44 21.27
N SER A 239 -4.58 -3.82 21.84
CA SER A 239 -4.51 -4.44 23.17
C SER A 239 -4.91 -3.48 24.30
N SER A 240 -4.88 -2.17 24.07
CA SER A 240 -5.29 -1.15 25.05
C SER A 240 -6.81 -0.97 25.13
N ILE A 241 -7.56 -1.55 24.19
CA ILE A 241 -9.01 -1.45 24.17
C ILE A 241 -9.62 -2.54 25.05
N ASP A 242 -10.39 -2.09 26.04
CA ASP A 242 -11.15 -2.96 26.92
C ASP A 242 -12.35 -3.58 26.20
N GLY A 243 -12.59 -4.86 26.48
CA GLY A 243 -13.72 -5.61 25.93
C GLY A 243 -13.56 -6.07 24.47
N GLU A 244 -14.70 -6.33 23.83
CA GLU A 244 -14.81 -6.68 22.41
C GLU A 244 -14.82 -5.41 21.55
N PHE A 245 -14.10 -5.43 20.43
CA PHE A 245 -14.01 -4.30 19.50
C PHE A 245 -14.05 -4.74 18.03
N GLU A 246 -14.46 -3.84 17.14
CA GLU A 246 -14.24 -3.93 15.69
C GLU A 246 -13.58 -2.63 15.22
N VAL A 247 -12.76 -2.71 14.17
CA VAL A 247 -12.13 -1.55 13.57
C VAL A 247 -12.88 -1.23 12.29
N LEU A 248 -13.33 0.03 12.15
CA LEU A 248 -14.12 0.44 11.00
C LEU A 248 -13.34 0.18 9.70
N GLY A 249 -13.95 -0.56 8.77
CA GLY A 249 -13.34 -0.86 7.47
C GLY A 249 -12.30 -1.98 7.46
N ILE A 250 -11.98 -2.62 8.60
CA ILE A 250 -11.10 -3.80 8.65
C ILE A 250 -11.85 -5.00 9.23
N PRO A 251 -12.08 -6.06 8.43
CA PRO A 251 -12.73 -7.25 8.93
C PRO A 251 -11.76 -8.07 9.79
N ALA A 252 -12.12 -8.25 11.07
CA ALA A 252 -11.46 -9.10 12.06
C ALA A 252 -9.96 -8.79 12.27
N MET A 253 -9.67 -7.97 13.27
CA MET A 253 -8.30 -7.73 13.76
C MET A 253 -8.06 -8.42 15.09
N THR A 254 -6.81 -8.78 15.36
CA THR A 254 -6.42 -9.30 16.66
C THR A 254 -5.90 -8.18 17.56
N LYS A 255 -5.89 -8.41 18.89
CA LYS A 255 -5.38 -7.43 19.86
C LYS A 255 -3.89 -7.10 19.70
N ASP A 256 -3.14 -7.90 18.95
CA ASP A 256 -1.70 -7.72 18.75
C ASP A 256 -1.36 -6.61 17.73
N HIS A 257 -2.36 -6.00 17.09
CA HIS A 257 -2.09 -4.97 16.09
C HIS A 257 -1.88 -3.59 16.72
N ARG A 258 -0.99 -2.81 16.10
CA ARG A 258 -0.90 -1.36 16.25
C ARG A 258 -1.51 -0.72 15.01
N ILE A 259 -2.42 0.23 15.22
CA ILE A 259 -3.08 0.91 14.10
C ILE A 259 -3.07 2.42 14.27
N ALA A 260 -3.01 3.12 13.15
CA ALA A 260 -3.19 4.57 13.10
C ALA A 260 -4.12 4.93 11.94
N SER A 261 -5.20 5.65 12.23
CA SER A 261 -6.05 6.22 11.20
C SER A 261 -5.29 7.31 10.43
N SER A 262 -5.55 7.48 9.13
CA SER A 262 -4.83 8.45 8.30
C SER A 262 -4.94 9.89 8.80
N GLY A 263 -5.97 10.20 9.61
CA GLY A 263 -6.14 11.51 10.24
C GLY A 263 -5.12 11.81 11.35
N TYR A 264 -4.52 10.79 11.96
CA TYR A 264 -3.58 10.88 13.09
C TYR A 264 -2.12 10.74 12.69
N LEU A 265 -1.85 10.55 11.40
CA LEU A 265 -0.49 10.52 10.87
C LEU A 265 0.11 11.93 10.84
N LYS A 266 1.43 12.01 10.95
CA LYS A 266 2.21 13.21 10.67
C LYS A 266 2.31 13.41 9.17
N TRP A 267 2.03 14.60 8.67
CA TRP A 267 1.94 14.86 7.22
C TRP A 267 2.29 16.29 6.81
N LYS A 268 2.50 17.20 7.77
CA LYS A 268 2.86 18.57 7.47
C LYS A 268 4.26 18.64 6.90
N LEU A 269 4.58 19.74 6.23
CA LEU A 269 5.90 19.94 5.62
C LEU A 269 7.03 19.82 6.66
N GLU A 270 6.82 20.36 7.85
CA GLU A 270 7.78 20.33 8.96
C GLU A 270 8.00 18.90 9.46
N ASP A 271 6.92 18.12 9.56
CA ASP A 271 6.99 16.71 9.94
C ASP A 271 7.85 15.92 8.94
N TRP A 272 7.64 16.15 7.64
CA TRP A 272 8.42 15.48 6.60
C TRP A 272 9.89 15.88 6.63
N LYS A 273 10.20 17.17 6.82
CA LYS A 273 11.58 17.63 6.97
C LYS A 273 12.26 16.97 8.16
N GLU A 274 11.55 16.81 9.28
CA GLU A 274 12.08 16.11 10.45
C GLU A 274 12.37 14.63 10.14
N LEU A 275 11.43 13.92 9.51
CA LEU A 275 11.65 12.53 9.11
C LEU A 275 12.83 12.41 8.15
N ILE A 276 12.93 13.26 7.14
CA ILE A 276 13.97 13.23 6.12
C ILE A 276 15.35 13.53 6.70
N ASN A 277 15.45 14.42 7.67
CA ASN A 277 16.71 14.66 8.38
C ASN A 277 17.16 13.45 9.21
N LYS A 278 16.23 12.59 9.62
CA LYS A 278 16.49 11.32 10.31
C LYS A 278 16.67 10.13 9.36
N LEU A 279 16.37 10.29 8.07
CA LEU A 279 16.77 9.35 7.03
C LEU A 279 18.26 9.52 6.80
#